data_AF-A0A6J4MZ39-F1
#
_entry.id   AF-A0A6J4MZ39-F1
#
_cell.length_a   1.000
_cell.length_b   1.000
_cell.length_c   1.000
_cell.angle_alpha   90.00
_cell.angle_beta   90.00
_cell.angle_gamma   90.00
#
_symmetry.space_group_name_H-M   'P 1'
#
loop_
_entity.id
_entity.type
_entity.pdbx_description
1 polymer ?
#
loop_
_entity_poly.entity_id
_entity_poly.type
_entity_poly.pdbx_seq_one_letter_code
_entity_poly.pdbx_strand_id
1 'polypeptide(L)'
;MLASRLSDKGVAQAVKRGAERACLDPSLYAGHRLRTGLVTSAAAAGVEERLIAKQTGHKNMRVLRRYIREGSLFNDNAAGKVGL
;
A
#
# COMPACT_ATOMS: atom_id res chain seq x y z
N MET A 1 30.43 -1.51 15.40
CA MET A 1 29.74 -2.67 14.79
C MET A 1 28.87 -2.17 13.65
N LEU A 2 29.10 -2.62 12.42
CA LEU A 2 28.19 -2.31 11.30
C LEU A 2 26.88 -3.07 11.53
N ALA A 3 25.75 -2.35 11.56
CA ALA A 3 24.44 -2.97 11.70
C ALA A 3 24.19 -3.92 10.52
N SER A 4 23.90 -5.18 10.82
CA SER A 4 23.48 -6.16 9.81
C SER A 4 22.14 -5.75 9.22
N ARG A 5 21.94 -6.04 7.93
CA ARG A 5 20.67 -5.77 7.24
C ARG A 5 19.53 -6.49 7.94
N LEU A 6 18.39 -5.82 8.10
CA LEU A 6 17.18 -6.45 8.63
C LEU A 6 16.72 -7.53 7.66
N SER A 7 16.37 -8.71 8.18
CA SER A 7 15.76 -9.77 7.37
C SER A 7 14.30 -9.43 7.06
N ASP A 8 13.76 -10.02 6.00
CA ASP A 8 12.34 -9.86 5.63
C ASP A 8 11.40 -10.23 6.78
N LYS A 9 11.75 -11.28 7.55
CA LYS A 9 11.02 -11.67 8.75
C LYS A 9 11.08 -10.60 9.84
N GLY A 10 12.25 -9.96 10.02
CA GLY A 10 12.41 -8.84 10.94
C GLY A 10 11.57 -7.63 10.55
N VAL A 11 11.52 -7.30 9.25
CA VAL A 11 10.62 -6.25 8.73
C VAL A 11 9.16 -6.61 9.01
N ALA A 12 8.74 -7.83 8.70
CA ALA A 12 7.36 -8.26 8.92
C ALA A 12 6.95 -8.18 10.40
N GLN A 13 7.84 -8.59 11.32
CA GLN A 13 7.58 -8.47 12.76
C GLN A 13 7.47 -7.02 13.22
N ALA A 14 8.32 -6.11 12.72
CA ALA A 14 8.24 -4.69 13.04
C ALA A 14 6.90 -4.08 12.61
N VAL A 15 6.43 -4.42 11.40
CA VAL A 15 5.13 -3.99 10.87
C VAL A 15 3.98 -4.51 11.72
N LYS A 16 3.99 -5.80 12.08
CA LYS A 16 2.94 -6.41 12.91
C LYS A 16 2.85 -5.75 14.29
N ARG A 17 4.00 -5.52 14.95
CA ARG A 17 4.04 -4.77 16.22
C ARG A 17 3.48 -3.36 16.07
N GLY A 18 3.72 -2.71 14.93
CA GLY A 18 3.11 -1.41 14.61
C GLY A 18 1.58 -1.49 14.52
N ALA A 19 1.05 -2.52 13.83
CA ALA A 19 -0.37 -2.76 13.71
C ALA A 19 -1.03 -3.03 15.08
N GLU A 20 -0.42 -3.87 15.92
CA GLU A 20 -0.88 -4.13 17.30
C GLU A 20 -1.01 -2.85 18.11
N ARG A 21 0.03 -1.99 18.07
CA ARG A 21 0.04 -0.70 18.78
C ARG A 21 -1.00 0.29 18.26
N ALA A 22 -1.45 0.12 17.02
CA ALA A 22 -2.51 0.91 16.41
C ALA A 22 -3.91 0.29 16.59
N CYS A 23 -4.04 -0.78 17.38
CA CYS A 23 -5.28 -1.54 17.57
C CYS A 23 -5.85 -2.15 16.27
N LEU A 24 -4.96 -2.55 15.35
CA LEU A 24 -5.31 -3.21 14.09
C LEU A 24 -4.97 -4.71 14.17
N ASP A 25 -5.69 -5.55 13.40
CA ASP A 25 -5.39 -6.98 13.31
C ASP A 25 -4.05 -7.23 12.59
N PRO A 26 -2.98 -7.67 13.28
CA PRO A 26 -1.64 -7.81 12.70
C PRO A 26 -1.55 -8.89 11.63
N SER A 27 -2.48 -9.85 11.59
CA SER A 27 -2.53 -10.88 10.56
C SER A 27 -2.79 -10.29 9.17
N LEU A 28 -3.43 -9.12 9.14
CA LEU A 28 -3.77 -8.38 7.92
C LEU A 28 -2.63 -7.49 7.41
N TYR A 29 -1.50 -7.37 8.12
CA TYR A 29 -0.40 -6.46 7.77
C TYR A 29 0.93 -7.21 7.55
N ALA A 30 1.50 -7.01 6.36
CA ALA A 30 2.81 -7.51 5.94
C ALA A 30 3.44 -6.54 4.93
N GLY A 31 4.72 -6.72 4.60
CA GLY A 31 5.45 -5.81 3.71
C GLY A 31 4.78 -5.56 2.35
N HIS A 32 4.16 -6.60 1.77
CA HIS A 32 3.42 -6.46 0.50
C HIS A 32 2.16 -5.58 0.63
N ARG A 33 1.44 -5.68 1.76
CA ARG A 33 0.23 -4.87 2.04
C ARG A 33 0.57 -3.40 2.23
N LEU A 34 1.73 -3.08 2.82
CA LEU A 34 2.20 -1.69 2.95
C LEU A 34 2.50 -1.05 1.60
N ARG A 35 3.10 -1.81 0.67
CA ARG A 35 3.35 -1.33 -0.69
C ARG A 35 2.05 -1.02 -1.41
N THR A 36 1.06 -1.90 -1.32
CA THR A 36 -0.28 -1.66 -1.89
C THR A 36 -0.92 -0.43 -1.24
N GLY A 37 -0.88 -0.33 0.09
CA GLY A 37 -1.39 0.83 0.83
C GLY A 37 -0.75 2.15 0.40
N LEU A 38 0.56 2.16 0.13
CA LEU A 38 1.25 3.33 -0.41
C LEU A 38 0.73 3.71 -1.80
N VAL A 39 0.59 2.74 -2.72
CA VAL A 39 0.06 2.99 -4.07
C VAL A 39 -1.35 3.56 -4.00
N THR A 40 -2.23 2.93 -3.21
CA THR A 40 -3.61 3.37 -3.03
C THR A 40 -3.69 4.78 -2.45
N SER A 41 -2.94 5.05 -1.37
CA SER A 41 -2.99 6.36 -0.69
C SER A 41 -2.42 7.47 -1.57
N ALA A 42 -1.33 7.21 -2.29
CA ALA A 42 -0.75 8.18 -3.21
C ALA A 42 -1.68 8.50 -4.40
N ALA A 43 -2.33 7.47 -4.96
CA ALA A 43 -3.30 7.68 -6.03
C ALA A 43 -4.54 8.45 -5.54
N ALA A 44 -5.04 8.14 -4.34
CA ALA A 44 -6.15 8.88 -3.73
C ALA A 44 -5.80 10.35 -3.44
N ALA A 45 -4.53 10.64 -3.13
CA ALA A 45 -4.01 12.00 -2.98
C ALA A 45 -3.72 12.71 -4.32
N GLY A 46 -4.04 12.10 -5.46
CA GLY A 46 -3.84 12.69 -6.79
C GLY A 46 -2.39 12.72 -7.27
N VAL A 47 -1.49 11.93 -6.64
CA VAL A 47 -0.10 11.82 -7.09
C VAL A 47 -0.05 11.15 -8.46
N GLU A 48 0.76 11.72 -9.36
CA GLU A 48 0.89 11.25 -10.74
C GLU A 48 1.42 9.80 -10.82
N GLU A 49 0.81 8.98 -11.69
CA GLU A 49 1.09 7.53 -11.77
C GLU A 49 2.57 7.22 -11.99
N ARG A 50 3.30 8.02 -12.78
CA ARG A 50 4.74 7.83 -13.03
C ARG A 50 5.58 8.09 -11.78
N LEU A 51 5.20 9.03 -10.92
CA LEU A 51 5.88 9.26 -9.64
C LEU A 51 5.67 8.08 -8.69
N ILE A 52 4.43 7.57 -8.61
CA ILE A 52 4.11 6.37 -7.84
C ILE A 52 4.91 5.16 -8.39
N ALA A 53 4.94 5.00 -9.71
CA ALA A 53 5.69 3.95 -10.38
C ALA A 53 7.19 4.02 -10.09
N LYS A 54 7.78 5.21 -10.13
CA LYS A 54 9.19 5.44 -9.82
C LYS A 54 9.52 5.06 -8.38
N GLN A 55 8.70 5.51 -7.42
CA GLN A 55 8.90 5.23 -6.00
C GLN A 55 8.75 3.74 -5.67
N THR A 56 7.81 3.08 -6.34
CA THR A 56 7.54 1.66 -6.11
C THR A 56 8.39 0.76 -7.01
N GLY A 57 9.00 1.26 -8.09
CA GLY A 57 9.73 0.43 -9.05
C GLY A 57 8.81 -0.42 -9.95
N HIS A 58 7.54 -0.03 -10.13
CA HIS A 58 6.69 -0.67 -11.13
C HIS A 58 7.14 -0.27 -12.53
N LYS A 59 7.61 -1.25 -13.32
CA LYS A 59 7.94 -1.05 -14.75
C LYS A 59 6.70 -1.17 -15.65
N ASN A 60 5.69 -1.91 -15.20
CA ASN A 60 4.46 -2.12 -15.93
C ASN A 60 3.31 -1.34 -15.30
N MET A 61 2.85 -0.30 -15.99
CA MET A 61 1.76 0.57 -15.51
C MET A 61 0.43 -0.19 -15.39
N ARG A 62 0.21 -1.24 -16.19
CA ARG A 62 -0.99 -2.08 -16.08
C ARG A 62 -1.06 -2.78 -14.73
N VAL A 63 0.09 -3.21 -14.18
CA VAL A 63 0.16 -3.83 -12.84
C VAL A 63 -0.09 -2.78 -11.77
N LEU A 64 0.52 -1.60 -11.87
CA LEU A 64 0.29 -0.50 -10.92
C LEU A 64 -1.20 -0.13 -10.84
N ARG A 65 -1.87 0.00 -11.99
CA ARG A 65 -3.31 0.32 -12.07
C ARG A 65 -4.24 -0.74 -11.49
N ARG A 66 -3.78 -1.98 -11.24
CA ARG A 66 -4.57 -2.97 -10.51
C ARG A 66 -4.68 -2.57 -9.03
N TYR A 67 -3.56 -2.23 -8.41
CA TYR A 67 -3.53 -1.74 -7.02
C TYR A 67 -4.30 -0.42 -6.84
N ILE A 68 -4.22 0.50 -7.81
CA ILE A 68 -4.99 1.75 -7.76
C ILE A 68 -6.50 1.45 -7.78
N ARG A 69 -6.97 0.61 -8.71
CA ARG A 69 -8.40 0.23 -8.81
C ARG A 69 -8.90 -0.54 -7.60
N GLU A 70 -8.12 -1.47 -7.07
CA GLU A 70 -8.47 -2.19 -5.84
C GLU A 70 -8.61 -1.22 -4.66
N GLY A 71 -7.77 -0.18 -4.60
CA GLY A 71 -7.85 0.86 -3.59
C GLY A 71 -8.97 1.88 -3.77
N SER A 72 -9.43 2.10 -5.01
CA SER A 72 -10.48 3.06 -5.35
C SER A 72 -11.88 2.43 -5.46
N LEU A 73 -11.99 1.12 -5.24
CA LEU A 73 -13.23 0.33 -5.33
C LEU A 73 -14.44 0.98 -4.63
N PHE A 74 -14.23 1.68 -3.52
CA PHE A 74 -15.28 2.32 -2.73
C PHE A 74 -15.34 3.85 -2.86
N ASN A 75 -14.28 4.49 -3.36
CA ASN A 75 -14.18 5.95 -3.41
C ASN A 75 -14.46 6.53 -4.79
N ASP A 76 -14.29 5.74 -5.85
CA ASP A 76 -14.35 6.21 -7.23
C ASP A 76 -15.23 5.31 -8.10
N ASN A 77 -16.27 4.75 -7.48
CA ASN A 77 -17.32 4.03 -8.17
C ASN A 77 -18.55 4.93 -8.38
N ALA A 78 -19.29 4.69 -9.46
CA ALA A 78 -20.45 5.52 -9.82
C ALA A 78 -21.52 5.50 -8.71
N ALA A 79 -21.71 4.38 -8.02
CA ALA A 79 -22.68 4.22 -6.93
C ALA A 79 -22.38 5.17 -5.75
N GLY A 80 -21.13 5.24 -5.31
CA GLY A 80 -20.68 6.17 -4.28
C GLY A 80 -20.81 7.63 -4.68
N LYS A 81 -20.67 7.96 -5.98
CA LYS A 81 -20.90 9.33 -6.48
C LYS A 81 -22.38 9.72 -6.54
N VAL A 82 -23.30 8.76 -6.53
CA VAL A 82 -24.75 8.99 -6.54
C VAL A 82 -25.43 8.63 -5.22
N GLY A 83 -24.67 8.25 -4.18
CA GLY A 83 -25.19 7.96 -2.85
C GLY A 83 -25.93 6.62 -2.71
N LEU A 84 -25.56 5.62 -3.51
CA LEU A 84 -26.07 4.23 -3.46
C LEU A 84 -25.12 3.29 -2.72
#